data_AF-A0A563UFY1-F1
#
_entry.id   AF-A0A563UFY1-F1
#
_cell.length_a   1.000
_cell.length_b   1.000
_cell.length_c   1.000
_cell.angle_alpha   90.00
_cell.angle_beta   90.00
_cell.angle_gamma   90.00
#
_symmetry.space_group_name_H-M   'P 1'
#
loop_
_entity.id
_entity.type
_entity.pdbx_description
1 polymer ?
#
loop_
_entity_poly.entity_id
_entity_poly.type
_entity_poly.pdbx_seq_one_letter_code
_entity_poly.pdbx_strand_id
1 'polypeptide(L)'
;MRFFYIMLCLAAFALGSCKKQNFAEGQLSPIIAVSDLRAIYRGNDVTLTKDNMLGAYQITGTVISRPDSGNVPVGVVVMQNYRRGVLRGISFNLGDLAGTYHSGDSLLINVENTVLKRVNGSLQITGLTQANIQKVSENNAVRVTSASSYSIKQNPDQYENTLVQIKTATVSPAPTFEDTFAGDRFLVNGADSIMLHTEATSSFAKAKLPASATVAGILFVGQDANGGQILQLWPRGISDVSDITAPPDPNVNLGKAPVIITGYINDTKGADGNYEYFQFRATRAIDFSKTPMAVVTCTNAGTAAPNAGDAPGAGWATGGGRTYKFNLTEGTVAKGEFFYVGGSNKRINGPNTTDISSAKWIRAIAYVTNDGDGFGSKSSGLLPNSGNAGGIAIFDGVTVTEASVPVDAIIFGGTGKTTMYNATTNKGYRVADNDRYSSVDGTGAAQPFFFQGTNQYVIPHSTPADAGIFVKLGGNFDATAKTWITPRTFTFLTLSATAGLTDIEGGADGNKLTN
;
A
#
# COMPACT_ATOMS: atom_id res chain seq x y z
N MET A 1 53.52 53.66 -80.76
CA MET A 1 53.45 53.91 -79.31
C MET A 1 52.06 53.66 -78.71
N ARG A 2 50.93 54.16 -79.26
CA ARG A 2 49.58 53.95 -78.67
C ARG A 2 49.03 52.51 -78.68
N PHE A 3 49.38 51.68 -79.66
CA PHE A 3 48.90 50.28 -79.73
C PHE A 3 49.56 49.35 -78.70
N PHE A 4 50.76 49.68 -78.22
CA PHE A 4 51.51 48.85 -77.28
C PHE A 4 50.92 48.91 -75.86
N TYR A 5 50.38 50.07 -75.47
CA TYR A 5 49.71 50.24 -74.17
C TYR A 5 48.36 49.50 -74.11
N ILE A 6 47.64 49.40 -75.24
CA ILE A 6 46.36 48.66 -75.30
C ILE A 6 46.60 47.15 -75.18
N MET A 7 47.66 46.61 -75.81
CA MET A 7 48.05 45.22 -75.63
C MET A 7 48.52 44.91 -74.20
N LEU A 8 49.25 45.83 -73.56
CA LEU A 8 49.70 45.65 -72.18
C LEU A 8 48.52 45.64 -71.18
N CYS A 9 47.49 46.47 -71.42
CA CYS A 9 46.27 46.47 -70.62
C CYS A 9 45.42 45.20 -70.83
N LEU A 10 45.33 44.66 -72.05
CA LEU A 10 44.64 43.40 -72.32
C LEU A 10 45.36 42.18 -71.70
N ALA A 11 46.69 42.18 -71.67
CA ALA A 11 47.48 41.14 -71.00
C ALA A 11 47.32 41.19 -69.47
N ALA A 12 47.19 42.38 -68.88
CA ALA A 12 46.91 42.55 -67.46
C ALA A 12 45.50 42.03 -67.06
N PHE A 13 44.51 42.17 -67.94
CA PHE A 13 43.17 41.58 -67.74
C PHE A 13 43.14 40.06 -67.90
N ALA A 14 43.99 39.47 -68.75
CA ALA A 14 44.10 38.02 -68.91
C ALA A 14 44.81 37.34 -67.72
N LEU A 15 45.78 38.02 -67.08
CA LEU A 15 46.47 37.53 -65.88
C LEU A 15 45.70 37.81 -64.57
N GLY A 16 44.65 38.65 -64.63
CA GLY A 16 43.65 38.84 -63.56
C GLY A 16 42.46 37.88 -63.66
N SER A 17 42.48 36.92 -64.59
CA SER A 17 41.43 35.90 -64.72
C SER A 17 41.40 35.02 -63.47
N CYS A 18 40.33 35.19 -62.71
CA CYS A 18 39.86 34.39 -61.58
C CYS A 18 40.71 33.17 -61.24
N LYS A 19 41.38 33.20 -60.08
CA LYS A 19 41.42 31.97 -59.28
C LYS A 19 39.96 31.59 -59.04
N LYS A 20 39.52 30.50 -59.66
CA LYS A 20 38.27 29.82 -59.32
C LYS A 20 38.46 29.23 -57.92
N GLN A 21 38.35 30.08 -56.91
CA GLN A 21 38.27 29.69 -55.52
C GLN A 21 36.96 28.90 -55.42
N ASN A 22 37.07 27.60 -55.18
CA ASN A 22 35.94 26.71 -54.97
C ASN A 22 35.34 27.05 -53.59
N PHE A 23 34.60 28.14 -53.48
CA PHE A 23 33.95 28.59 -52.23
C PHE A 23 32.76 27.71 -51.79
N ALA A 24 32.68 26.48 -52.31
CA ALA A 24 31.57 25.54 -52.07
C ALA A 24 32.00 24.25 -51.35
N GLU A 25 33.23 24.16 -50.84
CA GLU A 25 33.60 23.09 -49.90
C GLU A 25 33.37 23.55 -48.46
N GLY A 26 32.10 23.72 -48.09
CA GLY A 26 31.75 23.83 -46.68
C GLY A 26 32.16 22.53 -45.97
N GLN A 27 32.95 22.60 -44.90
CA GLN A 27 33.23 21.42 -44.09
C GLN A 27 31.93 20.93 -43.46
N LEU A 28 31.56 19.67 -43.74
CA LEU A 28 30.42 19.03 -43.12
C LEU A 28 30.60 19.01 -41.60
N SER A 29 29.52 19.32 -40.87
CA SER A 29 29.54 19.30 -39.40
C SER A 29 30.04 17.93 -38.90
N PRO A 30 31.03 17.87 -37.99
CA PRO A 30 31.48 16.60 -37.43
C PRO A 30 30.40 15.95 -36.55
N ILE A 31 29.35 16.70 -36.18
CA ILE A 31 28.26 16.27 -35.32
C ILE A 31 27.03 15.88 -36.14
N ILE A 32 26.56 14.64 -35.97
CA ILE A 32 25.26 14.14 -36.47
C ILE A 32 24.17 14.36 -35.42
N ALA A 33 22.94 14.68 -35.85
CA ALA A 33 21.81 14.76 -34.94
C ALA A 33 21.36 13.34 -34.53
N VAL A 34 20.92 13.17 -33.28
CA VAL A 34 20.48 11.85 -32.78
C VAL A 34 19.29 11.31 -33.59
N SER A 35 18.43 12.18 -34.13
CA SER A 35 17.36 11.78 -35.06
C SER A 35 17.88 11.08 -36.31
N ASP A 36 18.93 11.63 -36.93
CA ASP A 36 19.51 11.10 -38.16
C ASP A 36 20.30 9.83 -37.86
N LEU A 37 21.05 9.80 -36.74
CA LEU A 37 21.76 8.62 -36.28
C LEU A 37 20.81 7.43 -36.04
N ARG A 38 19.70 7.65 -35.33
CA ARG A 38 18.66 6.63 -35.13
C ARG A 38 18.10 6.15 -36.47
N ALA A 39 17.95 7.08 -37.42
CA ALA A 39 17.52 6.77 -38.77
C ALA A 39 18.60 6.08 -39.62
N ILE A 40 19.77 5.72 -39.11
CA ILE A 40 20.69 4.78 -39.80
C ILE A 40 20.27 3.32 -39.51
N TYR A 41 19.69 3.05 -38.34
CA TYR A 41 19.23 1.71 -37.96
C TYR A 41 18.01 1.28 -38.79
N ARG A 42 18.09 0.08 -39.38
CA ARG A 42 17.04 -0.50 -40.26
C ARG A 42 16.68 -1.94 -39.86
N GLY A 43 16.84 -2.28 -38.58
CA GLY A 43 16.50 -3.60 -38.03
C GLY A 43 17.68 -4.55 -37.83
N ASN A 44 18.87 -4.20 -38.34
CA ASN A 44 20.11 -4.95 -38.13
C ASN A 44 21.17 -4.06 -37.45
N ASP A 45 22.10 -4.69 -36.73
CA ASP A 45 23.26 -4.02 -36.14
C ASP A 45 24.04 -3.23 -37.21
N VAL A 46 24.41 -1.99 -36.91
CA VAL A 46 25.14 -1.11 -37.83
C VAL A 46 26.43 -0.61 -37.19
N THR A 47 27.56 -0.89 -37.84
CA THR A 47 28.83 -0.22 -37.53
C THR A 47 28.78 1.22 -38.06
N LEU A 48 28.99 2.19 -37.18
CA LEU A 48 28.93 3.61 -37.50
C LEU A 48 30.24 4.05 -38.16
N THR A 49 30.16 4.59 -39.38
CA THR A 49 31.31 5.08 -40.16
C THR A 49 31.03 6.48 -40.67
N LYS A 50 32.06 7.24 -41.04
CA LYS A 50 31.86 8.56 -41.64
C LYS A 50 30.99 8.51 -42.89
N ASP A 51 31.08 7.45 -43.67
CA ASP A 51 30.30 7.29 -44.90
C ASP A 51 28.79 7.21 -44.62
N ASN A 52 28.38 6.35 -43.68
CA ASN A 52 26.96 6.21 -43.33
C ASN A 52 26.42 7.33 -42.43
N MET A 53 27.31 8.16 -41.87
CA MET A 53 26.99 9.37 -41.10
C MET A 53 27.17 10.68 -41.90
N LEU A 54 27.33 10.61 -43.22
CA LEU A 54 27.48 11.78 -44.11
C LEU A 54 28.64 12.71 -43.69
N GLY A 55 29.79 12.12 -43.37
CA GLY A 55 31.02 12.81 -42.96
C GLY A 55 31.10 13.11 -41.46
N ALA A 56 30.01 13.00 -40.72
CA ALA A 56 30.02 13.18 -39.26
C ALA A 56 30.64 11.96 -38.55
N TYR A 57 31.12 12.18 -37.33
CA TYR A 57 31.70 11.13 -36.47
C TYR A 57 31.43 11.34 -34.98
N GLN A 58 30.73 12.42 -34.61
CA GLN A 58 30.41 12.76 -33.23
C GLN A 58 28.91 12.96 -33.02
N ILE A 59 28.49 12.78 -31.77
CA ILE A 59 27.18 13.23 -31.27
C ILE A 59 27.37 14.06 -30.02
N THR A 60 26.36 14.87 -29.68
CA THR A 60 26.35 15.63 -28.44
C THR A 60 24.95 15.72 -27.86
N GLY A 61 24.86 15.89 -26.54
CA GLY A 61 23.60 16.02 -25.82
C GLY A 61 23.83 16.11 -24.33
N THR A 62 22.73 16.00 -23.58
CA THR A 62 22.72 16.09 -22.12
C THR A 62 22.27 14.76 -21.54
N VAL A 63 23.03 14.23 -20.58
CA VAL A 63 22.71 13.00 -19.86
C VAL A 63 21.44 13.20 -19.04
N ILE A 64 20.53 12.23 -19.12
CA ILE A 64 19.25 12.25 -18.41
C ILE A 64 19.16 11.14 -17.38
N SER A 65 19.90 10.04 -17.54
CA SER A 65 19.93 8.92 -16.60
C SER A 65 20.57 9.30 -15.27
N ARG A 66 20.14 8.61 -14.20
CA ARG A 66 20.66 8.74 -12.84
C ARG A 66 21.08 7.37 -12.28
N PRO A 67 22.27 6.87 -12.63
CA PRO A 67 22.77 5.59 -12.09
C PRO A 67 22.83 5.57 -10.56
N ASP A 68 23.07 6.73 -9.94
CA ASP A 68 23.06 6.95 -8.48
C ASP A 68 21.72 6.58 -7.81
N SER A 69 20.60 6.72 -8.53
CA SER A 69 19.27 6.41 -8.01
C SER A 69 18.94 4.91 -7.97
N GLY A 70 19.70 4.11 -8.72
CA GLY A 70 19.47 2.68 -8.91
C GLY A 70 18.29 2.30 -9.82
N ASN A 71 17.56 3.26 -10.41
CA ASN A 71 16.45 2.96 -11.32
C ASN A 71 16.78 3.26 -12.79
N VAL A 72 17.81 2.59 -13.30
CA VAL A 72 18.25 2.61 -14.71
C VAL A 72 18.89 1.25 -15.02
N PRO A 73 18.77 0.71 -16.24
CA PRO A 73 19.45 -0.53 -16.60
C PRO A 73 20.96 -0.47 -16.30
N VAL A 74 21.49 -1.56 -15.73
CA VAL A 74 22.90 -1.63 -15.30
C VAL A 74 23.84 -1.35 -16.46
N GLY A 75 24.82 -0.47 -16.22
CA GLY A 75 25.83 -0.07 -17.21
C GLY A 75 25.31 0.84 -18.33
N VAL A 76 24.06 1.30 -18.25
CA VAL A 76 23.46 2.16 -19.28
C VAL A 76 23.48 3.64 -18.86
N VAL A 77 23.91 4.49 -19.79
CA VAL A 77 23.75 5.95 -19.71
C VAL A 77 22.84 6.40 -20.84
N VAL A 78 21.92 7.32 -20.56
CA VAL A 78 21.00 7.86 -21.56
C VAL A 78 21.24 9.34 -21.74
N MET A 79 21.29 9.78 -23.00
CA MET A 79 21.45 11.17 -23.38
C MET A 79 20.33 11.59 -24.32
N GLN A 80 19.89 12.83 -24.18
CA GLN A 80 18.96 13.46 -25.11
C GLN A 80 19.59 14.66 -25.83
N ASN A 81 19.16 14.88 -27.05
CA ASN A 81 19.59 16.00 -27.88
C ASN A 81 18.41 16.67 -28.56
N TYR A 82 18.37 18.01 -28.51
CA TYR A 82 17.42 18.82 -29.28
C TYR A 82 18.15 19.48 -30.46
N ARG A 83 18.01 18.90 -31.66
CA ARG A 83 18.56 19.44 -32.91
C ARG A 83 17.53 19.25 -34.01
N ARG A 84 17.58 20.11 -35.03
CA ARG A 84 16.64 20.09 -36.17
C ARG A 84 15.16 20.13 -35.74
N GLY A 85 14.86 20.84 -34.65
CA GLY A 85 13.50 21.02 -34.12
C GLY A 85 12.93 19.83 -33.34
N VAL A 86 13.66 18.73 -33.21
CA VAL A 86 13.19 17.49 -32.58
C VAL A 86 14.06 17.08 -31.39
N LEU A 87 13.42 16.61 -30.31
CA LEU A 87 14.10 15.99 -29.17
C LEU A 87 14.21 14.49 -29.43
N ARG A 88 15.42 13.94 -29.37
CA ARG A 88 15.63 12.48 -29.47
C ARG A 88 16.63 12.00 -28.44
N GLY A 89 16.36 10.79 -27.97
CA GLY A 89 17.17 10.08 -26.99
C GLY A 89 18.00 8.97 -27.61
N ILE A 90 19.14 8.68 -26.99
CA ILE A 90 19.96 7.51 -27.29
C ILE A 90 20.61 7.00 -26.01
N SER A 91 20.64 5.67 -25.85
CA SER A 91 21.32 5.01 -24.75
C SER A 91 22.70 4.49 -25.16
N PHE A 92 23.61 4.39 -24.20
CA PHE A 92 24.96 3.89 -24.34
C PHE A 92 25.18 2.77 -23.33
N ASN A 93 25.75 1.66 -23.78
CA ASN A 93 26.27 0.65 -22.85
C ASN A 93 27.73 0.98 -22.55
N LEU A 94 27.98 1.46 -21.33
CA LEU A 94 29.29 1.87 -20.84
C LEU A 94 29.83 0.94 -19.74
N GLY A 95 29.07 -0.10 -19.35
CA GLY A 95 29.44 -0.98 -18.23
C GLY A 95 29.75 -0.18 -16.96
N ASP A 96 30.86 -0.49 -16.31
CA ASP A 96 31.29 0.15 -15.07
C ASP A 96 31.50 1.67 -15.19
N LEU A 97 31.80 2.18 -16.40
CA LEU A 97 31.97 3.62 -16.64
C LEU A 97 30.67 4.41 -16.50
N ALA A 98 29.50 3.75 -16.53
CA ALA A 98 28.21 4.42 -16.45
C ALA A 98 28.06 5.29 -15.19
N GLY A 99 28.61 4.84 -14.06
CA GLY A 99 28.56 5.57 -12.78
C GLY A 99 29.34 6.89 -12.76
N THR A 100 30.13 7.20 -13.80
CA THR A 100 30.89 8.46 -13.90
C THR A 100 30.11 9.62 -14.53
N TYR A 101 28.94 9.32 -15.12
CA TYR A 101 28.12 10.27 -15.84
C TYR A 101 26.78 10.47 -15.14
N HIS A 102 26.49 11.73 -14.82
CA HIS A 102 25.32 12.11 -14.03
C HIS A 102 24.33 12.91 -14.87
N SER A 103 23.06 12.94 -14.46
CA SER A 103 22.06 13.74 -15.14
C SER A 103 22.46 15.23 -15.15
N GLY A 104 22.37 15.86 -16.32
CA GLY A 104 22.84 17.23 -16.54
C GLY A 104 24.25 17.33 -17.13
N ASP A 105 25.03 16.25 -17.19
CA ASP A 105 26.31 16.23 -17.90
C ASP A 105 26.09 16.44 -19.40
N SER A 106 26.78 17.41 -20.00
CA SER A 106 26.83 17.57 -21.45
C SER A 106 28.03 16.80 -22.01
N LEU A 107 27.76 15.89 -22.93
CA LEU A 107 28.78 15.03 -23.53
C LEU A 107 28.97 15.36 -25.01
N LEU A 108 30.21 15.24 -25.47
CA LEU A 108 30.59 15.12 -26.87
C LEU A 108 31.22 13.74 -27.04
N ILE A 109 30.63 12.90 -27.89
CA ILE A 109 30.99 11.48 -28.00
C ILE A 109 31.42 11.18 -29.43
N ASN A 110 32.62 10.62 -29.61
CA ASN A 110 33.07 10.06 -30.87
C ASN A 110 32.46 8.66 -31.05
N VAL A 111 31.64 8.49 -32.08
CA VAL A 111 30.88 7.27 -32.37
C VAL A 111 31.41 6.51 -33.58
N GLU A 112 32.47 6.98 -34.24
CA GLU A 112 33.10 6.26 -35.34
C GLU A 112 33.64 4.90 -34.89
N ASN A 113 33.41 3.86 -35.70
CA ASN A 113 33.75 2.46 -35.46
C ASN A 113 33.02 1.80 -34.26
N THR A 114 31.98 2.44 -33.72
CA THR A 114 31.10 1.84 -32.71
C THR A 114 29.90 1.15 -33.35
N VAL A 115 29.12 0.39 -32.59
CA VAL A 115 27.98 -0.39 -33.12
C VAL A 115 26.66 0.13 -32.55
N LEU A 116 25.76 0.54 -33.45
CA LEU A 116 24.37 0.89 -33.16
C LEU A 116 23.50 -0.37 -33.29
N LYS A 117 22.91 -0.81 -32.17
CA LYS A 117 22.13 -2.06 -32.10
C LYS A 117 21.00 -2.01 -31.08
N ARG A 118 20.09 -2.99 -31.10
CA ARG A 118 19.07 -3.17 -30.07
C ARG A 118 19.60 -4.07 -28.95
N VAL A 119 19.55 -3.61 -27.71
CA VAL A 119 19.86 -4.40 -26.51
C VAL A 119 18.62 -4.39 -25.62
N ASN A 120 18.06 -5.56 -25.34
CA ASN A 120 16.77 -5.72 -24.65
C ASN A 120 15.65 -4.88 -25.29
N GLY A 121 15.67 -4.75 -26.63
CA GLY A 121 14.70 -3.95 -27.39
C GLY A 121 14.99 -2.45 -27.47
N SER A 122 15.84 -1.89 -26.60
CA SER A 122 16.20 -0.47 -26.65
C SER A 122 17.39 -0.23 -27.60
N LEU A 123 17.35 0.82 -28.41
CA LEU A 123 18.40 1.19 -29.36
C LEU A 123 19.57 1.83 -28.61
N GLN A 124 20.72 1.18 -28.68
CA GLN A 124 21.93 1.58 -27.96
C GLN A 124 23.15 1.64 -28.88
N ILE A 125 24.10 2.51 -28.52
CA ILE A 125 25.46 2.46 -29.06
C ILE A 125 26.33 1.65 -28.09
N THR A 126 27.11 0.73 -28.65
CA THR A 126 28.01 -0.17 -27.92
C THR A 126 29.43 -0.10 -28.48
N GLY A 127 30.42 -0.55 -27.69
CA GLY A 127 31.83 -0.46 -28.07
C GLY A 127 32.47 0.90 -27.78
N LEU A 128 31.85 1.71 -26.94
CA LEU A 128 32.42 2.98 -26.46
C LEU A 128 33.39 2.74 -25.30
N THR A 129 34.49 3.48 -25.30
CA THR A 129 35.45 3.55 -24.20
C THR A 129 35.50 4.97 -23.64
N GLN A 130 36.17 5.17 -22.50
CA GLN A 130 36.35 6.51 -21.94
C GLN A 130 37.04 7.48 -22.91
N ALA A 131 37.94 7.01 -23.77
CA ALA A 131 38.62 7.85 -24.76
C ALA A 131 37.67 8.42 -25.83
N ASN A 132 36.50 7.80 -26.02
CA ASN A 132 35.49 8.28 -26.95
C ASN A 132 34.65 9.44 -26.38
N ILE A 133 34.68 9.67 -25.06
CA ILE A 133 33.71 10.52 -24.38
C ILE A 133 34.42 11.72 -23.76
N GLN A 134 34.00 12.91 -24.16
CA GLN A 134 34.40 14.17 -23.55
C GLN A 134 33.23 14.78 -22.79
N LYS A 135 33.41 15.01 -21.48
CA LYS A 135 32.48 15.83 -20.69
C LYS A 135 32.77 17.30 -20.97
N VAL A 136 31.80 18.01 -21.53
CA VAL A 136 31.92 19.42 -21.95
C VAL A 136 31.52 20.36 -20.82
N SER A 137 30.43 20.02 -20.11
CA SER A 137 29.95 20.75 -18.94
C SER A 137 29.10 19.82 -18.06
N GLU A 138 28.78 20.26 -16.85
CA GLU A 138 28.02 19.51 -15.85
C GLU A 138 26.86 20.34 -15.30
N ASN A 139 25.91 19.70 -14.61
CA ASN A 139 24.77 20.35 -13.94
C ASN A 139 23.88 21.20 -14.87
N ASN A 140 23.79 20.86 -16.15
CA ASN A 140 22.91 21.55 -17.08
C ASN A 140 21.45 21.18 -16.84
N ALA A 141 20.54 22.11 -17.14
CA ALA A 141 19.11 21.85 -17.09
C ALA A 141 18.71 20.77 -18.11
N VAL A 142 17.96 19.78 -17.64
CA VAL A 142 17.47 18.68 -18.46
C VAL A 142 16.06 18.99 -18.94
N ARG A 143 15.82 18.89 -20.25
CA ARG A 143 14.50 19.10 -20.84
C ARG A 143 13.59 17.92 -20.52
N VAL A 144 12.42 18.19 -19.94
CA VAL A 144 11.37 17.20 -19.69
C VAL A 144 10.19 17.54 -20.61
N THR A 145 9.70 16.56 -21.38
CA THR A 145 8.56 16.79 -22.30
C THR A 145 7.29 16.20 -21.70
N SER A 146 6.23 17.01 -21.58
CA SER A 146 4.93 16.48 -21.17
C SER A 146 4.34 15.65 -22.31
N ALA A 147 3.92 14.42 -22.01
CA ALA A 147 3.29 13.52 -22.98
C ALA A 147 2.17 12.71 -22.30
N SER A 148 1.19 12.27 -23.09
CA SER A 148 0.19 11.30 -22.61
C SER A 148 0.59 9.88 -22.95
N SER A 149 0.14 8.90 -22.17
CA SER A 149 0.36 7.48 -22.45
C SER A 149 -0.09 7.09 -23.86
N TYR A 150 -1.21 7.65 -24.32
CA TYR A 150 -1.70 7.48 -25.69
C TYR A 150 -0.70 7.98 -26.75
N SER A 151 -0.18 9.21 -26.59
CA SER A 151 0.75 9.80 -27.56
C SER A 151 2.06 9.01 -27.69
N ILE A 152 2.53 8.46 -26.56
CA ILE A 152 3.72 7.61 -26.49
C ILE A 152 3.50 6.32 -27.25
N LYS A 153 2.37 5.64 -27.01
CA LYS A 153 2.03 4.38 -27.67
C LYS A 153 1.85 4.52 -29.17
N GLN A 154 1.30 5.65 -29.64
CA GLN A 154 1.15 5.92 -31.07
C GLN A 154 2.49 6.25 -31.76
N ASN A 155 3.50 6.71 -31.01
CA ASN A 155 4.76 7.19 -31.58
C ASN A 155 5.99 6.71 -30.78
N PRO A 156 6.16 5.40 -30.54
CA PRO A 156 7.16 4.90 -29.60
C PRO A 156 8.60 5.30 -29.99
N ASP A 157 8.92 5.29 -31.28
CA ASP A 157 10.24 5.67 -31.80
C ASP A 157 10.64 7.13 -31.48
N GLN A 158 9.66 8.00 -31.25
CA GLN A 158 9.91 9.41 -30.94
C GLN A 158 10.27 9.63 -29.46
N TYR A 159 9.76 8.78 -28.57
CA TYR A 159 9.88 8.93 -27.13
C TYR A 159 10.91 7.98 -26.50
N GLU A 160 11.28 6.91 -27.19
CA GLU A 160 12.33 6.00 -26.74
C GLU A 160 13.60 6.79 -26.33
N ASN A 161 14.14 6.46 -25.15
CA ASN A 161 15.31 7.09 -24.54
C ASN A 161 15.16 8.58 -24.26
N THR A 162 13.94 9.12 -24.21
CA THR A 162 13.68 10.52 -23.84
C THR A 162 13.12 10.63 -22.42
N LEU A 163 13.31 11.79 -21.79
CA LEU A 163 12.74 12.12 -20.49
C LEU A 163 11.37 12.77 -20.69
N VAL A 164 10.32 12.07 -20.25
CA VAL A 164 8.93 12.51 -20.37
C VAL A 164 8.30 12.72 -19.01
N GLN A 165 7.23 13.52 -18.96
CA GLN A 165 6.36 13.67 -17.80
C GLN A 165 4.92 13.32 -18.17
N ILE A 166 4.37 12.33 -17.45
CA ILE A 166 2.96 11.96 -17.51
C ILE A 166 2.24 12.68 -16.38
N LYS A 167 1.35 13.62 -16.72
CA LYS A 167 0.64 14.44 -15.74
C LYS A 167 -0.57 13.71 -15.17
N THR A 168 -0.72 13.72 -13.86
CA THR A 168 -1.92 13.24 -13.13
C THR A 168 -2.41 11.88 -13.64
N ALA A 169 -1.60 10.84 -13.46
CA ALA A 169 -1.96 9.47 -13.78
C ALA A 169 -2.41 8.70 -12.54
N THR A 170 -3.38 7.82 -12.72
CA THR A 170 -3.89 6.94 -11.65
C THR A 170 -3.20 5.58 -11.74
N VAL A 171 -2.75 5.04 -10.61
CA VAL A 171 -2.13 3.72 -10.55
C VAL A 171 -3.22 2.64 -10.69
N SER A 172 -2.96 1.65 -11.55
CA SER A 172 -3.83 0.50 -11.79
C SER A 172 -3.04 -0.83 -11.67
N PRO A 173 -3.58 -1.84 -10.94
CA PRO A 173 -4.75 -1.75 -10.07
C PRO A 173 -4.58 -0.72 -8.95
N ALA A 174 -5.68 -0.25 -8.37
CA ALA A 174 -5.64 0.74 -7.31
C ALA A 174 -4.76 0.24 -6.14
N PRO A 175 -3.75 1.01 -5.71
CA PRO A 175 -2.81 0.54 -4.71
C PRO A 175 -3.41 0.54 -3.31
N THR A 176 -2.92 -0.36 -2.47
CA THR A 176 -3.18 -0.35 -1.03
C THR A 176 -2.28 0.66 -0.32
N PHE A 177 -2.65 1.06 0.89
CA PHE A 177 -1.83 1.95 1.72
C PHE A 177 -0.43 1.40 2.03
N GLU A 178 -0.25 0.08 1.98
CA GLU A 178 1.04 -0.55 2.26
C GLU A 178 1.94 -0.70 1.02
N ASP A 179 1.38 -0.56 -0.18
CA ASP A 179 2.11 -0.78 -1.43
C ASP A 179 3.26 0.22 -1.60
N THR A 180 4.31 -0.26 -2.26
CA THR A 180 5.52 0.52 -2.54
C THR A 180 5.80 0.59 -4.03
N PHE A 181 6.71 1.48 -4.43
CA PHE A 181 7.10 1.67 -5.83
C PHE A 181 7.74 0.45 -6.48
N ALA A 182 8.33 -0.47 -5.71
CA ALA A 182 9.05 -1.63 -6.23
C ALA A 182 8.23 -2.47 -7.24
N GLY A 183 8.86 -2.76 -8.38
CA GLY A 183 8.32 -3.56 -9.48
C GLY A 183 7.53 -2.76 -10.51
N ASP A 184 6.73 -3.49 -11.29
CA ASP A 184 5.91 -2.93 -12.37
C ASP A 184 4.52 -2.50 -11.88
N ARG A 185 4.06 -1.34 -12.33
CA ARG A 185 2.69 -0.82 -12.12
C ARG A 185 2.17 -0.20 -13.42
N PHE A 186 0.86 -0.01 -13.55
CA PHE A 186 0.31 0.72 -14.70
C PHE A 186 -0.17 2.11 -14.28
N LEU A 187 0.19 3.11 -15.07
CA LEU A 187 -0.28 4.49 -14.93
C LEU A 187 -1.33 4.76 -16.00
N VAL A 188 -2.59 4.86 -15.59
CA VAL A 188 -3.71 5.22 -16.45
C VAL A 188 -3.73 6.74 -16.62
N ASN A 189 -3.64 7.21 -17.87
CA ASN A 189 -3.61 8.62 -18.20
C ASN A 189 -4.51 8.89 -19.42
N GLY A 190 -5.73 9.34 -19.16
CA GLY A 190 -6.74 9.56 -20.20
C GLY A 190 -7.20 8.23 -20.83
N ALA A 191 -7.00 8.10 -22.14
CA ALA A 191 -7.53 6.97 -22.92
C ALA A 191 -6.63 5.73 -22.96
N ASP A 192 -5.42 5.79 -22.40
CA ASP A 192 -4.47 4.66 -22.40
C ASP A 192 -3.68 4.60 -21.09
N SER A 193 -2.83 3.58 -20.97
CA SER A 193 -1.93 3.39 -19.83
C SER A 193 -0.49 3.21 -20.28
N ILE A 194 0.45 3.46 -19.36
CA ILE A 194 1.86 3.17 -19.55
C ILE A 194 2.38 2.37 -18.35
N MET A 195 3.29 1.43 -18.60
CA MET A 195 3.91 0.69 -17.52
C MET A 195 4.96 1.56 -16.83
N LEU A 196 4.88 1.66 -15.51
CA LEU A 196 5.86 2.27 -14.62
C LEU A 196 6.75 1.16 -14.07
N HIS A 197 8.06 1.29 -14.23
CA HIS A 197 9.03 0.34 -13.70
C HIS A 197 9.91 0.98 -12.62
N THR A 198 10.04 0.29 -11.49
CA THR A 198 11.01 0.62 -10.44
C THR A 198 11.78 -0.61 -10.00
N GLU A 199 13.10 -0.57 -10.18
CA GLU A 199 14.00 -1.61 -9.71
C GLU A 199 13.94 -1.78 -8.18
N ALA A 200 14.01 -3.03 -7.71
CA ALA A 200 13.95 -3.33 -6.27
C ALA A 200 15.14 -2.74 -5.49
N THR A 201 16.26 -2.51 -6.16
CA THR A 201 17.48 -1.89 -5.63
C THR A 201 17.45 -0.36 -5.68
N SER A 202 16.41 0.25 -6.26
CA SER A 202 16.30 1.69 -6.34
C SER A 202 16.19 2.33 -4.95
N SER A 203 16.83 3.50 -4.79
CA SER A 203 16.80 4.32 -3.58
C SER A 203 15.39 4.68 -3.09
N PHE A 204 14.38 4.67 -3.97
CA PHE A 204 12.99 4.97 -3.63
C PHE A 204 12.04 3.77 -3.76
N ALA A 205 12.56 2.56 -3.98
CA ALA A 205 11.73 1.36 -4.16
C ALA A 205 10.77 1.09 -2.98
N LYS A 206 11.19 1.46 -1.75
CA LYS A 206 10.41 1.31 -0.51
C LYS A 206 9.47 2.49 -0.21
N ALA A 207 9.50 3.56 -1.01
CA ALA A 207 8.58 4.69 -0.82
C ALA A 207 7.13 4.24 -1.11
N LYS A 208 6.17 4.86 -0.43
CA LYS A 208 4.74 4.53 -0.55
C LYS A 208 4.22 4.88 -1.94
N LEU A 209 3.54 3.92 -2.56
CA LEU A 209 2.97 4.07 -3.90
C LEU A 209 1.71 4.95 -3.84
N PRO A 210 1.65 6.06 -4.58
CA PRO A 210 0.47 6.93 -4.57
C PRO A 210 -0.69 6.32 -5.37
N ALA A 211 -1.92 6.67 -5.02
CA ALA A 211 -3.10 6.31 -5.82
C ALA A 211 -3.12 7.06 -7.15
N SER A 212 -2.68 8.32 -7.15
CA SER A 212 -2.42 9.09 -8.37
C SER A 212 -1.23 10.03 -8.18
N ALA A 213 -0.50 10.31 -9.26
CA ALA A 213 0.62 11.23 -9.26
C ALA A 213 0.95 11.72 -10.69
N THR A 214 1.65 12.84 -10.77
CA THR A 214 2.43 13.21 -11.95
C THR A 214 3.81 12.56 -11.86
N VAL A 215 4.21 11.80 -12.88
CA VAL A 215 5.46 11.03 -12.89
C VAL A 215 6.30 11.41 -14.10
N ALA A 216 7.54 11.85 -13.85
CA ALA A 216 8.57 11.97 -14.87
C ALA A 216 9.47 10.74 -14.89
N GLY A 217 10.00 10.41 -16.07
CA GLY A 217 10.86 9.24 -16.22
C GLY A 217 11.39 9.07 -17.63
N ILE A 218 12.40 8.23 -17.77
CA ILE A 218 13.00 7.88 -19.06
C ILE A 218 12.21 6.73 -19.66
N LEU A 219 11.89 6.81 -20.94
CA LEU A 219 11.25 5.68 -21.62
C LEU A 219 12.28 4.68 -22.13
N PHE A 220 12.17 3.44 -21.68
CA PHE A 220 12.91 2.30 -22.20
C PHE A 220 11.98 1.31 -22.87
N VAL A 221 12.48 0.60 -23.88
CA VAL A 221 11.81 -0.60 -24.37
C VAL A 221 12.11 -1.72 -23.37
N GLY A 222 11.04 -2.31 -22.83
CA GLY A 222 11.09 -3.51 -22.03
C GLY A 222 10.10 -4.54 -22.56
N GLN A 223 9.79 -5.54 -21.73
CA GLN A 223 8.82 -6.58 -22.05
C GLN A 223 7.62 -6.46 -21.12
N ASP A 224 6.43 -6.79 -21.62
CA ASP A 224 5.25 -7.04 -20.80
C ASP A 224 5.27 -8.46 -20.22
N ALA A 225 4.27 -8.79 -19.40
CA ALA A 225 4.15 -10.11 -18.78
C ALA A 225 4.00 -11.28 -19.79
N ASN A 226 3.65 -10.99 -21.05
CA ASN A 226 3.49 -11.97 -22.13
C ASN A 226 4.71 -12.01 -23.08
N GLY A 227 5.77 -11.27 -22.78
CA GLY A 227 6.97 -11.16 -23.62
C GLY A 227 6.83 -10.20 -24.81
N GLY A 228 5.72 -9.46 -24.91
CA GLY A 228 5.53 -8.40 -25.90
C GLY A 228 6.38 -7.18 -25.60
N GLN A 229 6.92 -6.52 -26.62
CA GLN A 229 7.69 -5.29 -26.42
C GLN A 229 6.77 -4.11 -26.08
N ILE A 230 7.09 -3.41 -24.99
CA ILE A 230 6.34 -2.23 -24.54
C ILE A 230 7.31 -1.14 -24.07
N LEU A 231 6.92 0.13 -24.23
CA LEU A 231 7.62 1.23 -23.57
C LEU A 231 7.24 1.31 -22.09
N GLN A 232 8.26 1.33 -21.25
CA GLN A 232 8.16 1.48 -19.81
C GLN A 232 8.68 2.85 -19.40
N LEU A 233 8.00 3.50 -18.46
CA LEU A 233 8.43 4.73 -17.81
C LEU A 233 9.29 4.39 -16.59
N TRP A 234 10.53 4.87 -16.57
CA TRP A 234 11.48 4.66 -15.47
C TRP A 234 11.80 5.98 -14.78
N PRO A 235 11.18 6.29 -13.63
CA PRO A 235 11.50 7.50 -12.86
C PRO A 235 12.93 7.43 -12.37
N ARG A 236 13.64 8.55 -12.41
CA ARG A 236 15.06 8.59 -12.03
C ARG A 236 15.26 8.76 -10.52
N GLY A 237 14.19 8.79 -9.74
CA GLY A 237 14.20 9.07 -8.31
C GLY A 237 12.85 9.59 -7.84
N ILE A 238 12.64 9.65 -6.52
CA ILE A 238 11.38 10.16 -5.94
C ILE A 238 11.12 11.63 -6.30
N SER A 239 12.17 12.40 -6.62
CA SER A 239 12.06 13.79 -7.08
C SER A 239 11.34 13.93 -8.43
N ASP A 240 11.22 12.85 -9.21
CA ASP A 240 10.46 12.83 -10.46
C ASP A 240 8.97 12.52 -10.24
N VAL A 241 8.52 12.34 -8.99
CA VAL A 241 7.12 12.12 -8.61
C VAL A 241 6.57 13.36 -7.91
N SER A 242 5.42 13.85 -8.37
CA SER A 242 4.77 15.07 -7.87
C SER A 242 3.24 14.94 -7.95
N ASP A 243 2.50 15.94 -7.45
CA ASP A 243 1.02 15.95 -7.46
C ASP A 243 0.41 14.67 -6.85
N ILE A 244 0.98 14.25 -5.72
CA ILE A 244 0.67 12.96 -5.09
C ILE A 244 -0.70 13.00 -4.39
N THR A 245 -1.55 12.04 -4.73
CA THR A 245 -2.70 11.63 -3.92
C THR A 245 -2.40 10.27 -3.29
N ALA A 246 -2.36 10.20 -1.97
CA ALA A 246 -2.16 8.94 -1.26
C ALA A 246 -3.38 8.01 -1.40
N PRO A 247 -3.19 6.69 -1.43
CA PRO A 247 -4.29 5.75 -1.26
C PRO A 247 -4.97 5.96 0.11
N PRO A 248 -6.27 5.66 0.26
CA PRO A 248 -6.97 5.78 1.53
C PRO A 248 -6.26 4.94 2.61
N ASP A 249 -5.82 5.60 3.70
CA ASP A 249 -5.32 4.89 4.86
C ASP A 249 -6.51 4.23 5.57
N PRO A 250 -6.57 2.88 5.63
CA PRO A 250 -7.64 2.22 6.34
C PRO A 250 -7.62 2.64 7.83
N ASN A 251 -6.45 2.90 8.44
CA ASN A 251 -6.29 3.20 9.86
C ASN A 251 -6.45 4.70 10.21
N VAL A 252 -7.15 5.48 9.39
CA VAL A 252 -7.63 6.81 9.80
C VAL A 252 -9.05 6.72 10.37
N ASN A 253 -9.87 5.82 9.82
CA ASN A 253 -11.21 5.52 10.32
C ASN A 253 -11.51 4.03 10.13
N LEU A 254 -11.79 3.32 11.23
CA LEU A 254 -12.03 1.88 11.18
C LEU A 254 -13.30 1.52 10.37
N GLY A 255 -14.29 2.41 10.35
CA GLY A 255 -15.58 2.21 9.70
C GLY A 255 -16.44 1.16 10.39
N LYS A 256 -17.49 0.67 9.69
CA LYS A 256 -18.38 -0.38 10.21
C LYS A 256 -17.64 -1.72 10.33
N ALA A 257 -17.84 -2.39 11.46
CA ALA A 257 -17.41 -3.77 11.74
C ALA A 257 -15.93 -4.06 11.36
N PRO A 258 -14.94 -3.29 11.86
CA PRO A 258 -13.52 -3.56 11.63
C PRO A 258 -13.06 -4.87 12.29
N VAL A 259 -13.81 -5.31 13.30
CA VAL A 259 -13.57 -6.49 14.11
C VAL A 259 -14.92 -7.12 14.43
N ILE A 260 -14.95 -8.46 14.50
CA ILE A 260 -16.09 -9.25 14.96
C ILE A 260 -15.69 -10.17 16.11
N ILE A 261 -16.61 -10.39 17.06
CA ILE A 261 -16.43 -11.31 18.18
C ILE A 261 -16.74 -12.73 17.69
N THR A 262 -15.78 -13.65 17.86
CA THR A 262 -15.86 -15.03 17.36
C THR A 262 -15.88 -16.09 18.46
N GLY A 263 -15.64 -15.72 19.71
CA GLY A 263 -15.85 -16.63 20.83
C GLY A 263 -15.30 -16.10 22.15
N TYR A 264 -15.55 -16.85 23.21
CA TYR A 264 -15.08 -16.51 24.56
C TYR A 264 -15.10 -17.74 25.47
N ILE A 265 -14.40 -17.65 26.59
CA ILE A 265 -14.54 -18.58 27.72
C ILE A 265 -14.76 -17.79 29.01
N ASN A 266 -15.84 -18.12 29.71
CA ASN A 266 -16.30 -17.41 30.92
C ASN A 266 -16.33 -18.31 32.17
N ASP A 267 -16.04 -19.60 32.02
CA ASP A 267 -16.09 -20.59 33.10
C ASP A 267 -15.00 -21.64 32.82
N THR A 268 -13.76 -21.22 33.03
CA THR A 268 -12.60 -22.07 32.75
C THR A 268 -12.47 -23.15 33.81
N LYS A 269 -11.98 -24.33 33.42
CA LYS A 269 -11.90 -25.45 34.34
C LYS A 269 -10.91 -25.19 35.48
N GLY A 270 -11.40 -25.28 36.72
CA GLY A 270 -10.67 -25.24 37.98
C GLY A 270 -10.51 -23.85 38.59
N ALA A 271 -10.32 -22.79 37.78
CA ALA A 271 -10.25 -21.42 38.28
C ALA A 271 -10.36 -20.39 37.15
N ASP A 272 -11.18 -19.36 37.36
CA ASP A 272 -11.37 -18.27 36.37
C ASP A 272 -10.30 -17.19 36.43
N GLY A 273 -9.76 -16.90 37.62
CA GLY A 273 -8.88 -15.77 37.85
C GLY A 273 -7.69 -15.68 36.88
N ASN A 274 -7.69 -14.66 36.03
CA ASN A 274 -6.73 -14.40 34.95
C ASN A 274 -6.71 -15.43 33.81
N TYR A 275 -7.71 -16.30 33.69
CA TYR A 275 -7.83 -17.34 32.65
C TYR A 275 -8.94 -17.10 31.62
N GLU A 276 -9.89 -16.21 31.90
CA GLU A 276 -10.94 -15.86 30.93
C GLU A 276 -10.37 -15.05 29.76
N TYR A 277 -10.90 -15.29 28.56
CA TYR A 277 -10.49 -14.55 27.37
C TYR A 277 -11.58 -14.49 26.31
N PHE A 278 -11.42 -13.52 25.41
CA PHE A 278 -12.33 -13.21 24.33
C PHE A 278 -11.55 -13.28 23.02
N GLN A 279 -12.14 -13.95 22.03
CA GLN A 279 -11.57 -14.13 20.71
C GLN A 279 -12.30 -13.23 19.72
N PHE A 280 -11.50 -12.56 18.91
CA PHE A 280 -11.94 -11.68 17.86
C PHE A 280 -11.32 -12.09 16.53
N ARG A 281 -11.93 -11.62 15.45
CA ARG A 281 -11.36 -11.71 14.11
C ARG A 281 -11.40 -10.35 13.42
N ALA A 282 -10.28 -9.93 12.85
CA ALA A 282 -10.21 -8.67 12.13
C ALA A 282 -10.81 -8.83 10.72
N THR A 283 -11.68 -7.91 10.29
CA THR A 283 -12.27 -7.93 8.94
C THR A 283 -11.40 -7.19 7.91
N ARG A 284 -10.35 -6.54 8.41
CA ARG A 284 -9.35 -5.75 7.68
C ARG A 284 -8.05 -5.73 8.48
N ALA A 285 -6.96 -5.28 7.88
CA ALA A 285 -5.74 -5.02 8.65
C ALA A 285 -5.97 -3.84 9.61
N ILE A 286 -5.41 -3.95 10.82
CA ILE A 286 -5.52 -2.93 11.87
C ILE A 286 -4.16 -2.75 12.54
N ASP A 287 -3.79 -1.50 12.76
CA ASP A 287 -2.68 -1.09 13.61
C ASP A 287 -3.26 -0.32 14.82
N PHE A 288 -3.22 -0.95 15.98
CA PHE A 288 -3.85 -0.40 17.20
C PHE A 288 -3.11 0.83 17.74
N SER A 289 -1.87 1.10 17.29
CA SER A 289 -1.17 2.35 17.61
C SER A 289 -1.70 3.55 16.82
N LYS A 290 -2.36 3.30 15.69
CA LYS A 290 -2.97 4.33 14.83
C LYS A 290 -4.47 4.45 15.08
N THR A 291 -5.16 3.32 15.18
CA THR A 291 -6.60 3.23 15.51
C THR A 291 -6.77 2.43 16.79
N PRO A 292 -6.59 3.04 17.96
CA PRO A 292 -6.76 2.34 19.21
C PRO A 292 -8.23 1.95 19.39
N MET A 293 -8.47 0.81 20.02
CA MET A 293 -9.82 0.29 20.31
C MET A 293 -9.96 0.00 21.80
N ALA A 294 -11.19 -0.21 22.27
CA ALA A 294 -11.43 -0.71 23.62
C ALA A 294 -12.34 -1.94 23.61
N VAL A 295 -12.03 -2.91 24.46
CA VAL A 295 -12.93 -4.02 24.79
C VAL A 295 -13.49 -3.78 26.18
N VAL A 296 -14.80 -3.93 26.34
CA VAL A 296 -15.48 -3.84 27.62
C VAL A 296 -16.28 -5.11 27.85
N THR A 297 -16.08 -5.74 29.01
CA THR A 297 -16.93 -6.82 29.49
C THR A 297 -17.98 -6.31 30.46
N CYS A 298 -19.07 -7.06 30.64
CA CYS A 298 -20.01 -6.79 31.72
C CYS A 298 -20.46 -8.05 32.47
N THR A 299 -20.78 -7.85 33.75
CA THR A 299 -21.43 -8.81 34.64
C THR A 299 -22.60 -8.16 35.35
N ASN A 300 -23.74 -8.87 35.44
CA ASN A 300 -25.01 -8.27 35.84
C ASN A 300 -25.75 -9.12 36.88
N ALA A 301 -24.99 -9.68 37.82
CA ALA A 301 -25.55 -10.21 39.07
C ALA A 301 -26.32 -9.11 39.82
N GLY A 302 -27.36 -9.48 40.56
CA GLY A 302 -28.19 -8.51 41.31
C GLY A 302 -27.39 -7.67 42.32
N THR A 303 -26.26 -8.17 42.81
CA THR A 303 -25.38 -7.46 43.75
C THR A 303 -24.26 -6.66 43.08
N ALA A 304 -24.13 -6.70 41.75
CA ALA A 304 -23.05 -6.02 41.03
C ALA A 304 -23.15 -4.50 41.21
N ALA A 305 -22.06 -3.91 41.71
CA ALA A 305 -21.94 -2.48 41.99
C ALA A 305 -21.12 -1.77 40.90
N PRO A 306 -21.40 -0.48 40.60
CA PRO A 306 -22.52 0.32 41.12
C PRO A 306 -23.87 -0.16 40.57
N ASN A 307 -24.99 0.36 41.08
CA ASN A 307 -26.35 0.01 40.64
C ASN A 307 -26.78 -1.44 40.95
N ALA A 308 -26.58 -1.91 42.19
CA ALA A 308 -27.11 -3.19 42.63
C ALA A 308 -28.65 -3.25 42.41
N GLY A 309 -29.12 -4.31 41.77
CA GLY A 309 -30.53 -4.57 41.47
C GLY A 309 -31.11 -3.80 40.28
N ASP A 310 -30.35 -2.92 39.62
CA ASP A 310 -30.83 -2.05 38.55
C ASP A 310 -29.97 -2.15 37.28
N ALA A 311 -30.35 -1.49 36.18
CA ALA A 311 -29.55 -1.40 34.96
C ALA A 311 -28.27 -0.56 35.19
N PRO A 312 -27.21 -0.76 34.36
CA PRO A 312 -25.97 0.02 34.46
C PRO A 312 -26.23 1.53 34.30
N GLY A 313 -25.71 2.33 35.24
CA GLY A 313 -25.95 3.77 35.28
C GLY A 313 -25.39 4.55 34.09
N ALA A 314 -24.29 4.09 33.49
CA ALA A 314 -23.61 4.67 32.33
C ALA A 314 -23.37 3.63 31.22
N GLY A 315 -24.22 2.60 31.15
CA GLY A 315 -24.09 1.50 30.19
C GLY A 315 -22.72 0.81 30.28
N TRP A 316 -22.04 0.68 29.15
CA TRP A 316 -20.71 0.08 29.07
C TRP A 316 -19.64 0.83 29.88
N ALA A 317 -19.80 2.15 30.08
CA ALA A 317 -18.84 2.99 30.82
C ALA A 317 -19.05 2.98 32.34
N THR A 318 -19.87 2.07 32.89
CA THR A 318 -20.28 2.10 34.29
C THR A 318 -19.14 1.83 35.29
N GLY A 319 -18.20 0.95 34.97
CA GLY A 319 -17.07 0.61 35.83
C GLY A 319 -17.45 -0.18 37.08
N GLY A 320 -16.60 -0.12 38.11
CA GLY A 320 -16.76 -0.91 39.33
C GLY A 320 -16.74 -2.41 39.08
N GLY A 321 -17.55 -3.16 39.82
CA GLY A 321 -17.77 -4.58 39.60
C GLY A 321 -18.75 -4.91 38.48
N ARG A 322 -19.20 -3.93 37.67
CA ARG A 322 -20.15 -4.14 36.56
C ARG A 322 -19.50 -4.28 35.21
N THR A 323 -18.60 -3.36 34.87
CA THR A 323 -17.91 -3.39 33.58
C THR A 323 -16.41 -3.24 33.75
N TYR A 324 -15.65 -3.95 32.90
CA TYR A 324 -14.20 -3.96 32.95
C TYR A 324 -13.63 -3.70 31.56
N LYS A 325 -12.66 -2.78 31.48
CA LYS A 325 -12.16 -2.27 30.20
C LYS A 325 -10.71 -2.68 29.91
N PHE A 326 -10.46 -2.92 28.63
CA PHE A 326 -9.15 -3.15 28.04
C PHE A 326 -8.93 -2.13 26.92
N ASN A 327 -7.80 -1.42 26.96
CA ASN A 327 -7.35 -0.54 25.87
C ASN A 327 -6.42 -1.32 24.95
N LEU A 328 -6.72 -1.31 23.65
CA LEU A 328 -5.93 -1.91 22.59
C LEU A 328 -5.23 -0.75 21.87
N THR A 329 -3.98 -0.46 22.25
CA THR A 329 -3.23 0.73 21.81
C THR A 329 -1.92 0.41 21.10
N GLU A 330 -1.61 -0.88 20.93
CA GLU A 330 -0.39 -1.34 20.29
C GLU A 330 -0.59 -2.70 19.63
N GLY A 331 0.33 -3.06 18.73
CA GLY A 331 0.27 -4.28 17.95
C GLY A 331 -0.54 -4.14 16.66
N THR A 332 -0.43 -5.15 15.80
CA THR A 332 -1.09 -5.21 14.50
C THR A 332 -1.77 -6.56 14.30
N VAL A 333 -2.85 -6.54 13.53
CA VAL A 333 -3.55 -7.74 13.04
C VAL A 333 -3.78 -7.63 11.54
N ALA A 334 -3.57 -8.73 10.83
CA ALA A 334 -3.91 -8.85 9.42
C ALA A 334 -5.41 -9.10 9.24
N LYS A 335 -5.93 -8.81 8.03
CA LYS A 335 -7.30 -9.17 7.66
C LYS A 335 -7.50 -10.68 7.80
N GLY A 336 -8.55 -11.09 8.50
CA GLY A 336 -8.91 -12.48 8.74
C GLY A 336 -8.16 -13.15 9.88
N GLU A 337 -7.17 -12.48 10.49
CA GLU A 337 -6.41 -12.99 11.62
C GLU A 337 -7.25 -12.99 12.89
N PHE A 338 -7.12 -14.05 13.69
CA PHE A 338 -7.69 -14.12 15.04
C PHE A 338 -6.80 -13.37 16.03
N PHE A 339 -7.42 -12.74 17.01
CA PHE A 339 -6.68 -12.14 18.12
C PHE A 339 -7.47 -12.19 19.42
N TYR A 340 -6.76 -11.98 20.53
CA TYR A 340 -7.22 -12.28 21.88
C TYR A 340 -7.05 -11.09 22.82
N VAL A 341 -8.02 -10.95 23.71
CA VAL A 341 -8.00 -10.03 24.86
C VAL A 341 -8.49 -10.78 26.08
N GLY A 342 -7.92 -10.52 27.26
CA GLY A 342 -8.41 -11.14 28.50
C GLY A 342 -7.38 -11.24 29.62
N GLY A 343 -7.40 -12.36 30.33
CA GLY A 343 -6.54 -12.65 31.47
C GLY A 343 -5.07 -12.87 31.11
N SER A 344 -4.19 -12.49 32.03
CA SER A 344 -2.73 -12.56 31.85
C SER A 344 -2.16 -13.97 31.74
N ASN A 345 -2.88 -15.02 32.16
CA ASN A 345 -2.33 -16.36 32.22
C ASN A 345 -2.29 -17.07 30.86
N LYS A 346 -3.11 -16.60 29.89
CA LYS A 346 -3.09 -17.05 28.48
C LYS A 346 -3.10 -18.58 28.32
N ARG A 347 -3.97 -19.27 29.06
CA ARG A 347 -4.17 -20.72 28.93
C ARG A 347 -5.46 -21.03 28.20
N ILE A 348 -5.49 -22.16 27.50
CA ILE A 348 -6.65 -22.58 26.70
C ILE A 348 -7.90 -22.81 27.56
N ASN A 349 -7.76 -23.34 28.78
CA ASN A 349 -8.89 -23.70 29.63
C ASN A 349 -8.50 -23.78 31.13
N GLY A 350 -8.08 -22.66 31.72
CA GLY A 350 -7.76 -22.62 33.15
C GLY A 350 -6.37 -23.18 33.52
N PRO A 351 -6.09 -23.38 34.82
CA PRO A 351 -4.80 -23.85 35.32
C PRO A 351 -4.34 -25.18 34.70
N ASN A 352 -3.03 -25.34 34.51
CA ASN A 352 -2.41 -26.57 34.02
C ASN A 352 -2.88 -27.06 32.64
N THR A 353 -3.38 -26.14 31.80
CA THR A 353 -3.76 -26.44 30.41
C THR A 353 -2.78 -25.83 29.41
N THR A 354 -2.93 -26.17 28.12
CA THR A 354 -2.09 -25.67 27.03
C THR A 354 -1.86 -24.16 27.13
N ASP A 355 -0.59 -23.76 27.07
CA ASP A 355 -0.21 -22.35 26.94
C ASP A 355 -0.50 -21.87 25.52
N ILE A 356 -1.28 -20.79 25.40
CA ILE A 356 -1.59 -20.13 24.15
C ILE A 356 -0.98 -18.73 24.09
N SER A 357 0.07 -18.47 24.87
CA SER A 357 0.80 -17.20 24.88
C SER A 357 1.40 -16.81 23.53
N SER A 358 1.64 -17.78 22.64
CA SER A 358 2.11 -17.58 21.27
C SER A 358 1.03 -17.06 20.30
N ALA A 359 -0.25 -17.11 20.70
CA ALA A 359 -1.34 -16.53 19.91
C ALA A 359 -1.22 -15.00 19.82
N LYS A 360 -2.04 -14.38 18.97
CA LYS A 360 -2.08 -12.92 18.84
C LYS A 360 -2.84 -12.27 20.01
N TRP A 361 -2.15 -12.03 21.12
CA TRP A 361 -2.70 -11.29 22.26
C TRP A 361 -2.45 -9.79 22.10
N ILE A 362 -3.52 -9.01 21.92
CA ILE A 362 -3.41 -7.54 21.80
C ILE A 362 -3.38 -6.87 23.16
N ARG A 363 -4.14 -7.39 24.12
CA ARG A 363 -4.13 -6.89 25.50
C ARG A 363 -4.45 -8.00 26.48
N ALA A 364 -3.61 -8.16 27.50
CA ALA A 364 -3.89 -9.05 28.62
C ALA A 364 -3.64 -8.33 29.94
N ILE A 365 -4.55 -8.50 30.91
CA ILE A 365 -4.45 -7.88 32.23
C ILE A 365 -4.54 -8.97 33.29
N ALA A 366 -3.71 -8.88 34.33
CA ALA A 366 -3.87 -9.68 35.55
C ALA A 366 -4.99 -9.07 36.40
N TYR A 367 -6.23 -9.19 35.93
CA TYR A 367 -7.43 -8.55 36.47
C TYR A 367 -7.80 -8.98 37.89
N VAL A 368 -7.20 -10.05 38.43
CA VAL A 368 -7.31 -10.38 39.86
C VAL A 368 -6.63 -9.33 40.75
N THR A 369 -5.61 -8.66 40.22
CA THR A 369 -4.76 -7.72 40.99
C THR A 369 -4.81 -6.29 40.47
N ASN A 370 -5.23 -6.09 39.22
CA ASN A 370 -5.26 -4.79 38.55
C ASN A 370 -6.69 -4.42 38.17
N ASP A 371 -6.97 -3.12 38.24
CA ASP A 371 -8.19 -2.55 37.68
C ASP A 371 -8.11 -2.50 36.15
N GLY A 372 -9.26 -2.31 35.51
CA GLY A 372 -9.36 -2.13 34.06
C GLY A 372 -8.78 -0.80 33.59
N ASP A 373 -8.54 -0.71 32.28
CA ASP A 373 -7.94 0.47 31.66
C ASP A 373 -8.93 1.66 31.72
N GLY A 374 -8.79 2.50 32.75
CA GLY A 374 -9.62 3.68 33.00
C GLY A 374 -10.90 3.43 33.79
N PHE A 375 -11.50 2.24 33.71
CA PHE A 375 -12.59 1.83 34.62
C PHE A 375 -12.70 0.29 34.74
N GLY A 376 -13.37 -0.12 35.83
CA GLY A 376 -13.58 -1.52 36.19
C GLY A 376 -12.65 -1.94 37.32
N SER A 377 -13.21 -2.52 38.37
CA SER A 377 -12.43 -2.96 39.53
C SER A 377 -11.86 -4.36 39.31
N LYS A 378 -10.69 -4.62 39.88
CA LYS A 378 -10.11 -5.98 39.95
C LYS A 378 -11.13 -7.00 40.45
N SER A 379 -11.12 -8.18 39.85
CA SER A 379 -12.13 -9.23 40.08
C SER A 379 -11.51 -10.62 40.04
N SER A 380 -12.14 -11.60 40.72
CA SER A 380 -11.79 -13.02 40.56
C SER A 380 -12.30 -13.62 39.25
N GLY A 381 -13.24 -12.94 38.57
CA GLY A 381 -13.79 -13.30 37.27
C GLY A 381 -14.43 -12.10 36.57
N LEU A 382 -14.19 -11.95 35.27
CA LEU A 382 -14.68 -10.84 34.45
C LEU A 382 -16.05 -11.10 33.85
N LEU A 383 -16.33 -12.37 33.55
CA LEU A 383 -17.57 -12.82 32.95
C LEU A 383 -18.36 -13.66 33.96
N PRO A 384 -19.70 -13.58 33.96
CA PRO A 384 -20.50 -14.41 34.86
C PRO A 384 -20.49 -15.89 34.42
N ASN A 385 -20.24 -16.80 35.36
CA ASN A 385 -20.35 -18.25 35.20
C ASN A 385 -21.55 -18.87 35.93
N SER A 386 -22.36 -18.07 36.62
CA SER A 386 -23.48 -18.54 37.44
C SER A 386 -24.85 -18.43 36.74
N GLY A 387 -24.89 -18.33 35.42
CA GLY A 387 -26.09 -18.07 34.64
C GLY A 387 -26.62 -16.63 34.69
N ASN A 388 -25.92 -15.70 35.34
CA ASN A 388 -26.24 -14.26 35.25
C ASN A 388 -25.93 -13.73 33.84
N ALA A 389 -26.59 -12.64 33.44
CA ALA A 389 -26.34 -12.01 32.15
C ALA A 389 -24.95 -11.35 32.11
N GLY A 390 -24.18 -11.68 31.08
CA GLY A 390 -22.88 -11.10 30.79
C GLY A 390 -22.81 -10.61 29.35
N GLY A 391 -21.73 -9.91 29.03
CA GLY A 391 -21.54 -9.39 27.68
C GLY A 391 -20.11 -8.98 27.40
N ILE A 392 -19.80 -8.92 26.10
CA ILE A 392 -18.52 -8.47 25.56
C ILE A 392 -18.86 -7.49 24.45
N ALA A 393 -18.23 -6.31 24.48
CA ALA A 393 -18.37 -5.27 23.49
C ALA A 393 -17.01 -4.71 23.10
N ILE A 394 -16.83 -4.40 21.82
CA ILE A 394 -15.64 -3.74 21.31
C ILE A 394 -16.02 -2.38 20.69
N PHE A 395 -15.20 -1.37 20.93
CA PHE A 395 -15.42 0.03 20.56
C PHE A 395 -14.29 0.56 19.69
N ASP A 396 -14.65 1.46 18.79
CA ASP A 396 -13.68 2.32 18.12
C ASP A 396 -13.20 3.41 19.11
N GLY A 397 -11.90 3.57 19.24
CA GLY A 397 -11.28 4.41 20.26
C GLY A 397 -11.25 3.80 21.66
N VAL A 398 -10.45 4.41 22.54
CA VAL A 398 -10.32 4.03 23.97
C VAL A 398 -11.23 4.83 24.91
N THR A 399 -11.88 5.85 24.38
CA THR A 399 -12.79 6.72 25.13
C THR A 399 -14.21 6.16 25.05
N VAL A 400 -14.58 5.36 26.04
CA VAL A 400 -15.93 4.80 26.16
C VAL A 400 -16.73 5.64 27.14
N THR A 401 -17.89 6.12 26.70
CA THR A 401 -18.84 6.95 27.44
C THR A 401 -20.21 6.28 27.45
N GLU A 402 -21.18 6.83 28.19
CA GLU A 402 -22.58 6.36 28.17
C GLU A 402 -23.22 6.40 26.77
N ALA A 403 -22.75 7.31 25.90
CA ALA A 403 -23.24 7.45 24.54
C ALA A 403 -22.53 6.53 23.54
N SER A 404 -21.41 5.90 23.92
CA SER A 404 -20.61 5.09 23.01
C SER A 404 -21.38 3.86 22.52
N VAL A 405 -21.35 3.65 21.21
CA VAL A 405 -21.95 2.50 20.53
C VAL A 405 -20.83 1.53 20.16
N PRO A 406 -20.91 0.25 20.54
CA PRO A 406 -19.90 -0.72 20.16
C PRO A 406 -19.93 -1.02 18.66
N VAL A 407 -18.76 -1.30 18.08
CA VAL A 407 -18.65 -1.75 16.69
C VAL A 407 -19.08 -3.21 16.53
N ASP A 408 -18.96 -4.00 17.60
CA ASP A 408 -19.59 -5.31 17.75
C ASP A 408 -19.82 -5.62 19.23
N ALA A 409 -20.90 -6.33 19.54
CA ALA A 409 -21.24 -6.73 20.91
C ALA A 409 -22.10 -7.98 20.93
N ILE A 410 -21.95 -8.76 22.01
CA ILE A 410 -22.76 -9.92 22.32
C ILE A 410 -23.20 -9.89 23.79
N ILE A 411 -24.34 -10.52 24.08
CA ILE A 411 -24.77 -10.85 25.44
C ILE A 411 -25.04 -12.34 25.58
N PHE A 412 -24.75 -12.86 26.76
CA PHE A 412 -24.91 -14.28 27.08
C PHE A 412 -25.39 -14.49 28.51
N GLY A 413 -25.78 -15.73 28.83
CA GLY A 413 -26.21 -16.12 30.16
C GLY A 413 -27.72 -16.02 30.33
N GLY A 414 -28.15 -15.41 31.44
CA GLY A 414 -29.56 -15.35 31.84
C GLY A 414 -30.40 -14.35 31.06
N THR A 415 -31.72 -14.56 31.05
CA THR A 415 -32.71 -13.72 30.36
C THR A 415 -33.35 -12.66 31.26
N GLY A 416 -32.88 -12.53 32.51
CA GLY A 416 -33.32 -11.49 33.44
C GLY A 416 -32.99 -10.09 32.91
N LYS A 417 -34.01 -9.24 32.74
CA LYS A 417 -33.87 -7.95 32.06
C LYS A 417 -33.47 -6.80 32.99
N THR A 418 -33.92 -6.82 34.25
CA THR A 418 -33.86 -5.67 35.16
C THR A 418 -32.45 -5.14 35.38
N THR A 419 -31.45 -6.02 35.47
CA THR A 419 -30.04 -5.62 35.68
C THR A 419 -29.31 -5.22 34.39
N MET A 420 -29.97 -5.37 33.23
CA MET A 420 -29.42 -5.15 31.89
C MET A 420 -30.01 -3.91 31.22
N TYR A 421 -31.31 -3.70 31.39
CA TYR A 421 -32.07 -2.59 30.82
C TYR A 421 -33.25 -2.22 31.72
N ASN A 422 -33.31 -0.94 32.06
CA ASN A 422 -34.42 -0.35 32.79
C ASN A 422 -35.18 0.60 31.86
N ALA A 423 -36.38 0.19 31.46
CA ALA A 423 -37.24 0.96 30.56
C ALA A 423 -37.79 2.25 31.18
N THR A 424 -37.85 2.32 32.52
CA THR A 424 -38.36 3.50 33.24
C THR A 424 -37.33 4.63 33.22
N THR A 425 -36.07 4.31 33.49
CA THR A 425 -34.97 5.29 33.46
C THR A 425 -34.33 5.39 32.08
N ASN A 426 -34.72 4.51 31.15
CA ASN A 426 -34.13 4.35 29.81
C ASN A 426 -32.60 4.20 29.86
N LYS A 427 -32.13 3.35 30.77
CA LYS A 427 -30.70 3.04 30.97
C LYS A 427 -30.42 1.58 30.68
N GLY A 428 -29.27 1.30 30.10
CA GLY A 428 -28.84 -0.04 29.78
C GLY A 428 -27.57 -0.07 28.95
N TYR A 429 -27.21 -1.26 28.49
CA TYR A 429 -26.11 -1.44 27.55
C TYR A 429 -26.58 -1.13 26.13
N ARG A 430 -25.83 -0.27 25.41
CA ARG A 430 -26.13 0.04 24.01
C ARG A 430 -25.76 -1.12 23.10
N VAL A 431 -26.59 -1.40 22.09
CA VAL A 431 -26.32 -2.43 21.09
C VAL A 431 -25.43 -1.93 19.97
N ALA A 432 -24.68 -2.84 19.35
CA ALA A 432 -24.07 -2.63 18.04
C ALA A 432 -25.13 -2.79 16.92
N ASP A 433 -24.80 -2.33 15.72
CA ASP A 433 -25.52 -2.70 14.50
C ASP A 433 -24.83 -3.91 13.85
N ASN A 434 -25.32 -5.11 14.16
CA ASN A 434 -24.75 -6.38 13.73
C ASN A 434 -25.83 -7.41 13.35
N ASP A 435 -25.46 -8.69 13.22
CA ASP A 435 -26.36 -9.77 12.81
C ASP A 435 -27.50 -10.08 13.80
N ARG A 436 -27.39 -9.65 15.06
CA ARG A 436 -28.34 -9.96 16.13
C ARG A 436 -29.06 -8.75 16.69
N TYR A 437 -28.50 -7.55 16.51
CA TYR A 437 -28.98 -6.34 17.13
C TYR A 437 -28.99 -5.17 16.16
N SER A 438 -29.90 -4.23 16.40
CA SER A 438 -30.00 -2.97 15.67
C SER A 438 -30.43 -1.85 16.61
N SER A 439 -29.91 -0.64 16.39
CA SER A 439 -30.29 0.55 17.15
C SER A 439 -31.67 1.11 16.74
N VAL A 440 -32.22 0.63 15.62
CA VAL A 440 -33.56 0.97 15.11
C VAL A 440 -34.34 -0.29 14.77
N ASP A 441 -35.65 -0.27 14.93
CA ASP A 441 -36.52 -1.40 14.54
C ASP A 441 -36.92 -1.34 13.06
N GLY A 442 -37.71 -2.32 12.61
CA GLY A 442 -38.18 -2.38 11.22
C GLY A 442 -39.10 -1.24 10.79
N THR A 443 -39.58 -0.42 11.73
CA THR A 443 -40.37 0.79 11.47
C THR A 443 -39.52 2.06 11.52
N GLY A 444 -38.25 1.96 11.91
CA GLY A 444 -37.33 3.08 12.12
C GLY A 444 -37.38 3.68 13.52
N ALA A 445 -38.12 3.08 14.47
CA ALA A 445 -38.15 3.57 15.85
C ALA A 445 -36.86 3.19 16.59
N ALA A 446 -36.38 4.09 17.45
CA ALA A 446 -35.15 3.89 18.20
C ALA A 446 -35.30 2.79 19.26
N GLN A 447 -34.36 1.84 19.25
CA GLN A 447 -34.20 0.78 20.24
C GLN A 447 -32.72 0.58 20.60
N PRO A 448 -32.04 1.61 21.15
CA PRO A 448 -30.60 1.58 21.33
C PRO A 448 -30.07 0.55 22.34
N PHE A 449 -30.91 -0.10 23.15
CA PHE A 449 -30.46 -0.96 24.25
C PHE A 449 -30.75 -2.45 24.06
N PHE A 450 -29.92 -3.31 24.67
CA PHE A 450 -30.25 -4.73 24.82
C PHE A 450 -31.57 -4.89 25.60
N PHE A 451 -32.36 -5.89 25.23
CA PHE A 451 -33.72 -6.14 25.74
C PHE A 451 -34.76 -5.04 25.47
N GLN A 452 -34.42 -4.00 24.71
CA GLN A 452 -35.38 -3.04 24.18
C GLN A 452 -35.88 -3.49 22.80
N GLY A 453 -37.19 -3.38 22.54
CA GLY A 453 -37.77 -3.72 21.24
C GLY A 453 -37.42 -5.14 20.78
N THR A 454 -36.88 -5.27 19.57
CA THR A 454 -36.49 -6.54 18.94
C THR A 454 -35.10 -7.03 19.38
N ASN A 455 -34.34 -6.27 20.17
CA ASN A 455 -33.00 -6.66 20.64
C ASN A 455 -33.05 -7.69 21.78
N GLN A 456 -33.62 -8.86 21.51
CA GLN A 456 -33.89 -9.90 22.52
C GLN A 456 -32.93 -11.10 22.44
N TYR A 457 -32.01 -11.14 21.46
CA TYR A 457 -31.11 -12.29 21.28
C TYR A 457 -30.10 -12.41 22.42
N VAL A 458 -29.98 -13.60 23.00
CA VAL A 458 -29.05 -13.94 24.08
C VAL A 458 -28.44 -15.30 23.78
N ILE A 459 -27.11 -15.42 23.92
CA ILE A 459 -26.45 -16.72 23.89
C ILE A 459 -26.72 -17.43 25.23
N PRO A 460 -27.27 -18.66 25.25
CA PRO A 460 -27.58 -19.34 26.50
C PRO A 460 -26.36 -19.53 27.40
N HIS A 461 -26.60 -19.63 28.70
CA HIS A 461 -25.56 -20.06 29.64
C HIS A 461 -25.08 -21.48 29.29
N SER A 462 -23.76 -21.67 29.21
CA SER A 462 -23.14 -22.96 29.00
C SER A 462 -23.22 -23.82 30.26
N THR A 463 -23.60 -25.09 30.10
CA THR A 463 -23.66 -26.07 31.21
C THR A 463 -22.97 -27.38 30.80
N PRO A 464 -22.42 -28.17 31.74
CA PRO A 464 -22.37 -27.91 33.18
C PRO A 464 -21.32 -26.86 33.56
N ALA A 465 -21.41 -26.34 34.78
CA ALA A 465 -20.42 -25.42 35.34
C ALA A 465 -19.04 -26.11 35.49
N ASP A 466 -17.97 -25.31 35.48
CA ASP A 466 -16.58 -25.75 35.63
C ASP A 466 -16.12 -26.76 34.54
N ALA A 467 -16.84 -26.82 33.42
CA ALA A 467 -16.53 -27.75 32.34
C ALA A 467 -15.43 -27.23 31.40
N GLY A 468 -15.13 -25.93 31.44
CA GLY A 468 -14.17 -25.34 30.53
C GLY A 468 -14.68 -25.27 29.10
N ILE A 469 -15.87 -24.70 28.94
CA ILE A 469 -16.54 -24.58 27.65
C ILE A 469 -16.12 -23.30 26.97
N PHE A 470 -15.51 -23.42 25.80
CA PHE A 470 -15.37 -22.30 24.88
C PHE A 470 -16.65 -22.13 24.08
N VAL A 471 -17.25 -20.95 24.19
CA VAL A 471 -18.43 -20.58 23.40
C VAL A 471 -17.95 -20.07 22.05
N LYS A 472 -18.07 -20.93 21.05
CA LYS A 472 -17.64 -20.64 19.69
C LYS A 472 -18.77 -19.99 18.91
N LEU A 473 -18.50 -18.85 18.27
CA LEU A 473 -19.47 -18.10 17.48
C LEU A 473 -19.15 -18.28 15.99
N GLY A 474 -20.02 -19.04 15.33
CA GLY A 474 -19.95 -19.33 13.89
C GLY A 474 -20.52 -18.20 13.04
N GLY A 475 -20.97 -18.52 11.83
CA GLY A 475 -21.55 -17.56 10.89
C GLY A 475 -20.58 -17.13 9.79
N ASN A 476 -21.07 -16.37 8.82
CA ASN A 476 -20.29 -15.95 7.65
C ASN A 476 -20.39 -14.44 7.46
N PHE A 477 -19.24 -13.76 7.48
CA PHE A 477 -19.14 -12.31 7.35
C PHE A 477 -18.45 -11.93 6.03
N ASP A 478 -19.07 -11.04 5.27
CA ASP A 478 -18.50 -10.43 4.08
C ASP A 478 -17.70 -9.18 4.48
N ALA A 479 -16.37 -9.27 4.35
CA ALA A 479 -15.47 -8.19 4.69
C ALA A 479 -15.49 -7.00 3.72
N THR A 480 -15.95 -7.22 2.47
CA THR A 480 -16.04 -6.18 1.45
C THR A 480 -17.34 -5.40 1.64
N ALA A 481 -18.46 -6.11 1.75
CA ALA A 481 -19.78 -5.51 2.00
C ALA A 481 -19.96 -5.03 3.46
N LYS A 482 -19.13 -5.52 4.39
CA LYS A 482 -19.20 -5.25 5.84
C LYS A 482 -20.52 -5.70 6.45
N THR A 483 -20.99 -6.87 6.02
CA THR A 483 -22.29 -7.43 6.41
C THR A 483 -22.19 -8.93 6.69
N TRP A 484 -23.04 -9.42 7.57
CA TRP A 484 -23.19 -10.86 7.79
C TRP A 484 -24.03 -11.48 6.67
N ILE A 485 -23.46 -12.45 5.95
CA ILE A 485 -24.18 -13.29 4.99
C ILE A 485 -25.04 -14.31 5.76
N THR A 486 -24.48 -14.87 6.83
CA THR A 486 -25.18 -15.78 7.73
C THR A 486 -24.95 -15.33 9.16
N PRO A 487 -26.01 -15.04 9.94
CA PRO A 487 -25.90 -14.63 11.34
C PRO A 487 -25.09 -15.63 12.18
N ARG A 488 -24.41 -15.13 13.22
CA ARG A 488 -23.63 -15.95 14.15
C ARG A 488 -24.53 -16.90 14.91
N THR A 489 -24.18 -18.18 14.90
CA THR A 489 -24.73 -19.18 15.83
C THR A 489 -23.69 -19.51 16.89
N PHE A 490 -24.11 -20.11 18.00
CA PHE A 490 -23.20 -20.55 19.06
C PHE A 490 -23.05 -22.07 19.03
N THR A 491 -21.84 -22.53 19.35
CA THR A 491 -21.51 -23.93 19.63
C THR A 491 -20.75 -24.00 20.95
N PHE A 492 -21.20 -24.85 21.87
CA PHE A 492 -20.51 -25.09 23.13
C PHE A 492 -19.44 -26.16 22.94
N LEU A 493 -18.17 -25.73 22.90
CA LEU A 493 -17.02 -26.60 22.75
C LEU A 493 -16.38 -26.87 24.11
N THR A 494 -16.50 -28.09 24.62
CA THR A 494 -15.78 -28.49 25.85
C THR A 494 -14.31 -28.70 25.52
N LEU A 495 -13.42 -27.93 26.15
CA LEU A 495 -11.99 -28.01 25.91
C LEU A 495 -11.31 -29.01 26.84
N SER A 496 -10.48 -29.90 26.28
CA SER A 496 -9.57 -30.72 27.08
C SER A 496 -8.38 -29.89 27.57
N ALA A 497 -7.63 -30.40 28.56
CA ALA A 497 -6.43 -29.72 29.05
C ALA A 497 -5.33 -29.57 27.98
N THR A 498 -5.39 -30.38 26.92
CA THR A 498 -4.42 -30.40 25.80
C THR A 498 -4.98 -29.81 24.52
N ALA A 499 -6.17 -29.19 24.56
CA ALA A 499 -6.73 -28.50 23.40
C ALA A 499 -5.77 -27.38 22.92
N GLY A 500 -5.78 -27.12 21.61
CA GLY A 500 -4.93 -26.13 20.96
C GLY A 500 -5.72 -25.00 20.30
N LEU A 501 -5.00 -24.01 19.76
CA LEU A 501 -5.61 -22.89 19.05
C LEU A 501 -6.47 -23.33 17.86
N THR A 502 -6.07 -24.39 17.16
CA THR A 502 -6.81 -24.95 16.01
C THR A 502 -8.22 -25.39 16.37
N ASP A 503 -8.48 -25.78 17.62
CA ASP A 503 -9.81 -26.19 18.09
C ASP A 503 -10.77 -24.99 18.17
N ILE A 504 -10.26 -23.81 18.52
CA ILE A 504 -11.05 -22.59 18.70
C ILE A 504 -10.99 -21.64 17.48
N GLU A 505 -9.98 -21.76 16.61
CA GLU A 505 -9.82 -20.96 15.39
C GLU A 505 -10.32 -21.68 14.12
N GLY A 506 -10.37 -23.02 14.11
CA GLY A 506 -10.72 -23.84 12.94
C GLY A 506 -12.15 -24.41 12.93
N GLY A 507 -12.41 -25.44 12.12
CA GLY A 507 -13.65 -26.23 12.14
C GLY A 507 -14.84 -25.66 11.35
N ALA A 508 -15.80 -26.53 11.00
CA ALA A 508 -16.98 -26.17 10.20
C ALA A 508 -17.90 -25.15 10.89
N ASP A 509 -17.93 -25.19 12.22
CA ASP A 509 -18.72 -24.31 13.09
C ASP A 509 -17.98 -23.00 13.44
N GLY A 510 -16.77 -22.82 12.91
CA GLY A 510 -16.01 -21.58 13.06
C GLY A 510 -16.58 -20.44 12.23
N ASN A 511 -16.31 -19.21 12.66
CA ASN A 511 -16.61 -18.03 11.88
C ASN A 511 -15.87 -18.07 10.52
N LYS A 512 -16.58 -17.69 9.45
CA LYS A 512 -16.03 -17.55 8.10
C LYS A 512 -15.96 -16.06 7.71
N LEU A 513 -14.89 -15.72 7.01
CA LEU A 513 -14.67 -14.39 6.44
C LEU A 513 -14.56 -14.54 4.91
N THR A 514 -15.50 -13.93 4.17
CA THR A 514 -15.50 -13.88 2.70
C THR A 514 -15.20 -12.47 2.21
N ASN A 515 -14.91 -12.34 0.92
CA ASN A 515 -14.63 -11.07 0.24
C ASN A 515 -15.63 -10.83 -0.88
#